data_AF-A0A937MTR4-F1
#
_entry.id   AF-A0A937MTR4-F1
#
_cell.length_a   1.000
_cell.length_b   1.000
_cell.length_c   1.000
_cell.angle_alpha   90.00
_cell.angle_beta   90.00
_cell.angle_gamma   90.00
#
_symmetry.space_group_name_H-M   'P 1'
#
loop_
_entity.id
_entity.type
_entity.pdbx_description
1 polymer ?
#
loop_
_entity_poly.entity_id
_entity_poly.type
_entity_poly.pdbx_seq_one_letter_code
_entity_poly.pdbx_strand_id
1 'polypeptide(L)' 'MKDPVANFWGNIEGALDQGGFQYILEDLVVKVRAELDDSSMTAQSIDRHDSYSNMATIAQKDGLEDFALALRFAND' A
#
# COMPACT_ATOMS: atom_id res chain seq x y z
N MET A 1 -15.28 -6.17 -2.02
CA MET A 1 -14.65 -5.54 -0.84
C MET A 1 -14.84 -4.03 -0.98
N LYS A 2 -14.78 -3.22 0.09
CA LYS A 2 -14.59 -1.77 -0.09
C LYS A 2 -13.15 -1.57 -0.55
N ASP A 3 -12.93 -0.69 -1.53
CA ASP A 3 -11.62 -0.34 -2.07
C ASP A 3 -10.60 -0.11 -0.92
N PRO A 4 -9.54 -0.94 -0.83
CA PRO A 4 -8.53 -0.85 0.21
C PRO A 4 -7.87 0.53 0.29
N VAL A 5 -7.62 1.18 -0.86
CA VAL A 5 -6.94 2.46 -0.93
C VAL A 5 -7.85 3.58 -0.45
N ALA A 6 -9.12 3.56 -0.86
CA ALA A 6 -10.12 4.50 -0.33
C ALA A 6 -10.29 4.38 1.19
N ASN A 7 -10.21 3.16 1.73
CA ASN A 7 -10.26 2.93 3.17
C ASN A 7 -9.01 3.49 3.89
N PHE A 8 -7.83 3.38 3.29
CA PHE A 8 -6.61 3.99 3.86
C PHE A 8 -6.75 5.51 4.00
N TRP A 9 -7.13 6.21 2.92
CA TRP A 9 -7.28 7.66 2.94
C TRP A 9 -8.35 8.15 3.91
N GLY A 10 -9.44 7.41 4.07
CA GLY A 10 -10.50 7.76 5.01
C GLY A 10 -10.11 7.65 6.50
N ASN A 11 -9.04 6.91 6.82
CA ASN A 11 -8.59 6.69 8.21
C ASN A 11 -7.29 7.43 8.56
N ILE A 12 -6.64 8.08 7.58
CA ILE A 12 -5.32 8.67 7.76
C ILE A 12 -5.31 9.82 8.80
N GLU A 13 -6.36 10.64 8.84
CA GLU A 13 -6.48 11.77 9.77
C GLU A 13 -6.59 11.32 11.25
N GLY A 14 -7.18 10.15 11.49
CA GLY A 14 -7.31 9.57 12.82
C GLY A 14 -6.08 8.76 13.26
N ALA A 15 -5.18 8.48 12.33
CA ALA A 15 -4.01 7.63 12.50
C ALA A 15 -2.69 8.42 12.55
N LEU A 16 -2.74 9.75 12.71
CA LEU A 16 -1.57 10.64 12.67
C LEU A 16 -0.56 10.46 13.82
N ASP A 17 -0.79 9.53 14.76
CA ASP A 17 0.28 9.05 15.64
C ASP A 17 1.11 7.96 14.94
N GLN A 18 2.41 7.88 15.26
CA GLN A 18 3.34 6.99 14.53
C GLN A 18 2.92 5.51 14.55
N GLY A 19 2.20 5.06 15.58
CA GLY A 19 1.74 3.67 15.70
C GLY A 19 0.50 3.38 14.85
N GLY A 20 -0.45 4.31 14.80
CA GLY A 20 -1.66 4.22 14.01
C GLY A 20 -1.37 4.24 12.52
N PHE A 21 -0.46 5.12 12.09
CA PHE A 21 -0.10 5.25 10.68
C PHE A 21 0.56 3.98 10.12
N GLN A 22 1.53 3.40 10.86
CA GLN A 22 2.17 2.16 10.45
C GLN A 22 1.15 1.01 10.32
N TYR A 23 0.22 0.90 11.29
CA TYR A 23 -0.81 -0.13 11.28
C TYR A 23 -1.73 -0.03 10.05
N ILE A 24 -2.23 1.17 9.71
CA ILE A 24 -3.14 1.33 8.57
C ILE A 24 -2.43 1.08 7.23
N LEU A 25 -1.12 1.34 7.16
CA LEU A 25 -0.32 1.08 5.98
C LEU A 25 -0.05 -0.42 5.79
N GLU A 26 0.29 -1.14 6.87
CA GLU A 26 0.45 -2.59 6.83
C GLU A 26 -0.87 -3.29 6.43
N ASP A 27 -2.00 -2.84 6.98
CA ASP A 27 -3.33 -3.33 6.61
C ASP A 27 -3.66 -3.05 5.13
N LEU A 28 -3.30 -1.88 4.61
CA LEU A 28 -3.45 -1.55 3.19
C LEU A 28 -2.64 -2.53 2.32
N VAL A 29 -1.37 -2.77 2.64
CA VAL A 29 -0.49 -3.67 1.88
C VAL A 29 -1.05 -5.09 1.83
N VAL A 30 -1.53 -5.61 2.96
CA VAL A 30 -2.15 -6.94 3.04
C VAL A 30 -3.40 -7.02 2.16
N LYS A 31 -4.25 -6.00 2.21
CA LYS A 31 -5.51 -5.98 1.43
C LYS A 31 -5.27 -5.84 -0.06
N VAL A 32 -4.36 -4.95 -0.48
CA VAL A 32 -3.99 -4.81 -1.89
C VAL A 32 -3.38 -6.12 -2.40
N ARG A 33 -2.51 -6.77 -1.62
CA ARG A 33 -1.94 -8.06 -2.03
C ARG A 33 -3.00 -9.13 -2.27
N ALA A 34 -4.05 -9.18 -1.46
CA ALA A 34 -5.15 -10.14 -1.61
C ALA A 34 -6.01 -9.92 -2.87
N GLU A 35 -5.96 -8.72 -3.45
CA GLU A 35 -6.71 -8.37 -4.66
C GLU A 35 -5.89 -8.53 -5.96
N LEU A 36 -4.56 -8.68 -5.84
CA LEU A 36 -3.67 -8.84 -6.98
C LEU A 36 -3.49 -10.30 -7.37
N ASP A 37 -3.47 -10.54 -8.68
CA ASP A 37 -3.04 -11.83 -9.24
C ASP A 37 -1.54 -12.05 -9.00
N ASP A 38 -1.12 -13.30 -8.81
CA ASP A 38 0.28 -13.66 -8.53
C ASP A 38 1.25 -13.28 -9.67
N SER A 39 0.74 -13.04 -10.88
CA SER A 39 1.53 -12.52 -12.00
C SER A 39 1.87 -11.03 -11.87
N SER A 40 1.19 -10.26 -11.00
CA SER A 40 1.51 -8.86 -10.74
C SER A 40 2.91 -8.71 -10.14
N MET A 41 3.69 -7.78 -10.69
CA MET A 41 5.00 -7.44 -10.15
C MET A 41 4.86 -6.82 -8.75
N THR A 42 3.77 -6.07 -8.53
CA THR A 42 3.43 -5.48 -7.23
C THR A 42 3.13 -6.57 -6.20
N ALA A 43 2.35 -7.60 -6.55
CA ALA A 43 2.11 -8.74 -5.67
C ALA A 43 3.42 -9.42 -5.24
N GLN A 44 4.31 -9.67 -6.21
CA GLN A 44 5.62 -10.26 -5.94
C GLN A 44 6.53 -9.37 -5.08
N SER A 45 6.46 -8.05 -5.25
CA SER A 45 7.21 -7.10 -4.43
C SER A 45 6.73 -7.09 -2.98
N ILE A 46 5.42 -7.20 -2.78
CA ILE A 46 4.82 -7.34 -1.44
C ILE A 46 5.25 -8.66 -0.79
N ASP A 47 5.18 -9.77 -1.51
CA ASP A 47 5.55 -11.10 -0.99
C ASP A 47 7.03 -11.22 -0.61
N ARG A 48 7.90 -10.43 -1.27
CA ARG A 48 9.33 -10.34 -0.94
C ARG A 48 9.63 -9.43 0.24
N HIS A 49 8.62 -8.73 0.76
CA HIS A 49 8.77 -7.69 1.77
C HIS A 49 9.78 -6.62 1.35
N ASP A 50 9.71 -6.19 0.08
CA ASP A 50 10.52 -5.06 -0.39
C ASP A 50 10.23 -3.78 0.42
N SER A 51 11.11 -2.78 0.35
CA SER A 51 10.82 -1.49 0.98
C SER A 51 9.58 -0.84 0.35
N TYR A 52 8.83 -0.04 1.12
CA TYR A 52 7.65 0.67 0.59
C TYR A 52 8.00 1.58 -0.60
N SER A 53 9.21 2.15 -0.64
CA SER A 53 9.70 2.92 -1.80
C SER A 53 9.85 2.05 -3.06
N ASN A 54 10.35 0.83 -2.92
CA ASN A 54 10.46 -0.12 -4.04
C ASN A 54 9.08 -0.61 -4.47
N MET A 55 8.23 -0.99 -3.51
CA MET A 55 6.84 -1.37 -3.77
C MET A 55 6.10 -0.26 -4.52
N ALA A 56 6.25 1.02 -4.11
CA ALA A 56 5.61 2.16 -4.77
C ALA A 56 6.08 2.33 -6.23
N THR A 57 7.36 2.11 -6.49
CA THR A 57 7.92 2.20 -7.84
C THR A 57 7.37 1.10 -8.75
N ILE A 58 7.16 -0.10 -8.22
CA ILE A 58 6.61 -1.23 -8.97
C ILE A 58 5.11 -1.07 -9.15
N ALA A 59 4.37 -0.68 -8.10
CA ALA A 59 2.95 -0.35 -8.14
C ALA A 59 2.63 0.69 -9.22
N GLN A 60 3.43 1.75 -9.32
CA GLN A 60 3.25 2.75 -10.37
C GLN A 60 3.43 2.17 -11.78
N LYS A 61 4.38 1.24 -11.98
CA LYS A 61 4.60 0.57 -13.28
C LYS A 61 3.46 -0.38 -13.63
N ASP A 62 2.84 -1.00 -12.63
CA ASP A 62 1.67 -1.87 -12.77
C ASP A 62 0.35 -1.07 -12.94
N GLY A 63 0.40 0.27 -12.90
CA GLY A 63 -0.77 1.14 -13.04
C GLY A 63 -1.60 1.32 -11.75
N LEU A 64 -1.05 0.93 -10.60
CA LEU A 64 -1.67 1.06 -9.27
C LEU A 64 -1.28 2.41 -8.63
N GLU A 65 -1.65 3.50 -9.28
CA GLU A 65 -1.17 4.86 -8.96
C GLU A 65 -1.53 5.30 -7.53
N ASP A 66 -2.77 5.06 -7.09
CA ASP A 66 -3.22 5.46 -5.76
C ASP A 66 -2.54 4.66 -4.64
N PHE A 67 -2.26 3.37 -4.88
CA PHE A 67 -1.50 2.54 -3.96
C PHE A 67 -0.03 3.00 -3.89
N ALA A 68 0.57 3.33 -5.03
CA ALA A 68 1.92 3.89 -5.07
C ALA A 68 2.02 5.20 -4.31
N LEU A 69 0.99 6.05 -4.37
CA LEU A 69 0.92 7.30 -3.61
C LEU A 69 0.87 7.06 -2.09
N ALA A 70 0.02 6.13 -1.64
CA ALA A 70 -0.10 5.76 -0.23
C ALA A 70 1.24 5.25 0.34
N LEU A 71 1.96 4.42 -0.42
CA LEU A 71 3.28 3.89 -0.02
C LEU A 71 4.37 4.97 0.03
N ARG A 72 4.30 6.00 -0.82
CA ARG A 72 5.24 7.13 -0.80
C ARG A 72 5.02 8.03 0.40
N PHE A 73 3.76 8.28 0.74
CA PHE A 73 3.40 9.08 1.91
C PHE A 73 4.01 8.54 3.21
N ALA A 74 4.31 7.24 3.28
CA ALA A 74 4.94 6.61 4.43
C ALA A 74 6.46 6.79 4.55
N ASN A 75 7.13 7.25 3.49
CA ASN A 75 8.58 7.44 3.46
C ASN A 75 9.01 8.92 3.53
N ASP A 76 8.05 9.86 3.53
CA ASP A 76 8.27 11.30 3.71
C ASP A 76 8.08 11.69 5.19
#